data_AF-A0AAU6L025-F1
#
_entry.id   AF-A0AAU6L025-F1
#
_cell.length_a   1.000
_cell.length_b   1.000
_cell.length_c   1.000
_cell.angle_alpha   90.00
_cell.angle_beta   90.00
_cell.angle_gamma   90.00
#
_symmetry.space_group_name_H-M   'P 1'
#
loop_
_entity.id
_entity.type
_entity.pdbx_description
1 polymer ?
#
loop_
_entity_poly.entity_id
_entity_poly.type
_entity_poly.pdbx_seq_one_letter_code
_entity_poly.pdbx_strand_id
1 'polypeptide(L)'
;MNLSFNDAELEVLRLAAGREGMSPASWAGRQVMAVAQHTLVPVSRDASDVLRELIAARVHLRETVTALRALAAADPPAAGGPATAADVVARALDAVARVDEATVAVMRERRSRS
;
A
#
# COMPACT_ATOMS: atom_id res chain seq x y z
N MET A 1 -0.23 -7.30 -24.65
CA MET A 1 0.12 -6.14 -23.78
C MET A 1 1.05 -6.68 -22.70
N ASN A 2 2.22 -6.09 -22.50
CA ASN A 2 3.15 -6.50 -21.44
C ASN A 2 2.97 -5.54 -20.25
N LEU A 3 2.57 -6.06 -19.10
CA LEU A 3 2.38 -5.28 -17.87
C LEU A 3 3.47 -5.69 -16.88
N SER A 4 4.38 -4.77 -16.59
CA SER A 4 5.40 -4.93 -15.56
C SER A 4 4.98 -4.20 -14.30
N PHE A 5 5.12 -4.87 -13.17
CA PHE A 5 4.88 -4.30 -11.84
C PHE A 5 6.14 -4.49 -11.01
N ASN A 6 6.47 -3.52 -10.16
CA ASN A 6 7.40 -3.79 -9.06
C ASN A 6 6.72 -4.64 -7.98
N ASP A 7 7.49 -5.14 -7.00
CA ASP A 7 6.97 -6.05 -5.98
C ASP A 7 5.84 -5.43 -5.13
N ALA A 8 5.90 -4.12 -4.90
CA ALA A 8 4.90 -3.41 -4.11
C ALA A 8 3.60 -3.18 -4.88
N GLU A 9 3.70 -2.82 -6.17
CA GLU A 9 2.57 -2.75 -7.08
C GLU A 9 1.92 -4.13 -7.24
N LEU A 10 2.72 -5.21 -7.25
CA LEU A 10 2.22 -6.57 -7.30
C LEU A 10 1.54 -7.00 -5.98
N GLU A 11 2.03 -6.57 -4.83
CA GLU A 11 1.37 -6.77 -3.52
C GLU A 11 -0.01 -6.09 -3.50
N VAL A 12 -0.09 -4.84 -3.98
CA VAL A 12 -1.36 -4.09 -4.10
C VAL A 12 -2.33 -4.81 -5.04
N LEU A 13 -1.85 -5.31 -6.19
CA LEU A 13 -2.65 -6.09 -7.13
C LEU A 13 -3.20 -7.38 -6.52
N ARG A 14 -2.37 -8.13 -5.78
CA ARG A 14 -2.79 -9.36 -5.08
C ARG A 14 -3.86 -9.06 -4.04
N LEU A 15 -3.68 -7.99 -3.27
CA LEU A 15 -4.65 -7.56 -2.26
C LEU A 15 -5.98 -7.17 -2.89
N ALA A 16 -5.95 -6.40 -3.99
CA ALA A 16 -7.15 -5.98 -4.71
C ALA A 16 -7.88 -7.17 -5.35
N ALA A 17 -7.14 -8.07 -6.01
CA ALA A 17 -7.68 -9.27 -6.63
C ALA A 17 -8.26 -10.24 -5.59
N GLY A 18 -7.59 -10.41 -4.45
CA GLY A 18 -8.04 -11.28 -3.35
C GLY A 18 -9.38 -10.83 -2.75
N ARG A 19 -9.64 -9.52 -2.65
CA ARG A 19 -10.94 -8.99 -2.20
C ARG A 19 -12.10 -9.38 -3.10
N GLU A 20 -11.81 -9.70 -4.36
CA GLU A 20 -12.82 -10.06 -5.37
C GLU A 20 -12.75 -11.53 -5.78
N GLY A 21 -11.95 -12.34 -5.08
CA GLY A 21 -11.79 -13.77 -5.39
C GLY A 21 -11.18 -14.03 -6.77
N MET A 22 -10.42 -13.09 -7.32
CA MET A 22 -9.84 -13.17 -8.66
C MET A 22 -8.33 -13.40 -8.63
N SER A 23 -7.80 -13.92 -9.74
CA SER A 23 -6.35 -13.88 -9.97
C SER A 23 -5.89 -12.43 -10.22
N PRO A 24 -4.64 -12.05 -9.87
CA PRO A 24 -4.12 -10.71 -10.15
C PRO A 24 -4.19 -10.33 -11.63
N ALA A 25 -3.92 -11.29 -12.53
CA ALA A 25 -3.96 -11.06 -13.97
C ALA A 25 -5.40 -10.84 -14.46
N SER A 26 -6.37 -11.64 -14.00
CA SER A 26 -7.79 -11.48 -14.33
C SER A 26 -8.32 -10.13 -13.83
N TRP A 27 -7.94 -9.75 -12.60
CA TRP A 27 -8.32 -8.48 -12.03
C TRP A 27 -7.77 -7.30 -12.84
N ALA A 28 -6.47 -7.32 -13.16
CA ALA A 28 -5.82 -6.28 -13.97
C ALA A 28 -6.44 -6.18 -15.37
N GLY A 29 -6.67 -7.31 -16.04
CA GLY A 29 -7.31 -7.36 -17.36
C GLY A 29 -8.71 -6.75 -17.35
N ARG A 30 -9.50 -7.01 -16.30
CA ARG A 30 -10.83 -6.42 -16.14
C ARG A 30 -10.78 -4.91 -15.90
N GLN A 31 -9.81 -4.40 -15.13
CA GLN A 31 -9.64 -2.94 -15.00
C GLN A 31 -9.29 -2.28 -16.33
N VAL A 32 -8.37 -2.88 -17.12
CA VAL A 32 -8.02 -2.40 -18.46
C VAL A 32 -9.26 -2.40 -19.38
N MET A 33 -10.05 -3.47 -19.34
CA MET A 33 -11.29 -3.55 -20.11
C MET A 33 -12.32 -2.49 -19.66
N ALA A 34 -12.45 -2.25 -18.35
CA ALA A 34 -13.35 -1.23 -17.83
C ALA A 34 -12.95 0.20 -18.28
N VAL A 35 -11.64 0.48 -18.37
CA VAL A 35 -11.13 1.73 -18.98
C VAL A 35 -11.47 1.81 -20.45
N ALA A 36 -11.24 0.73 -21.21
CA ALA A 36 -11.55 0.68 -22.64
C ALA A 36 -13.07 0.85 -22.93
N GLN A 37 -13.92 0.36 -22.03
CA GLN A 37 -15.37 0.53 -22.09
C GLN A 37 -15.84 1.88 -21.53
N HIS A 38 -14.93 2.78 -21.14
CA HIS A 38 -15.24 4.07 -20.51
C HIS A 38 -16.07 3.99 -19.21
N THR A 39 -16.13 2.81 -18.59
CA THR A 39 -16.78 2.60 -17.28
C THR A 39 -15.83 2.92 -16.13
N LEU A 40 -14.53 2.99 -16.41
CA LEU A 40 -13.48 3.37 -15.47
C LEU A 40 -12.69 4.54 -16.02
N VAL A 41 -12.69 5.68 -15.31
CA VAL A 41 -11.81 6.80 -15.64
C VAL A 41 -10.39 6.49 -15.15
N PRO A 42 -9.37 6.50 -16.02
CA PRO A 42 -7.99 6.35 -15.59
C PRO A 42 -7.56 7.57 -14.76
N VAL A 43 -6.72 7.33 -13.77
CA VAL A 43 -6.11 8.43 -12.99
C VAL A 43 -5.22 9.28 -13.88
N SER A 44 -5.12 10.58 -13.56
CA SER A 44 -4.19 11.47 -14.26
C SER A 44 -2.74 11.00 -14.08
N ARG A 45 -1.86 11.45 -14.98
CA ARG A 45 -0.42 11.12 -14.90
C ARG A 45 0.17 11.61 -13.58
N ASP A 46 -0.08 12.86 -13.22
CA ASP A 46 0.42 13.46 -11.98
C ASP A 46 -0.05 12.70 -10.74
N ALA A 47 -1.33 12.29 -10.72
CA ALA A 47 -1.86 11.47 -9.63
C ALA A 47 -1.22 10.08 -9.60
N SER A 48 -0.92 9.48 -10.77
CA SER A 48 -0.24 8.20 -10.86
C SER A 48 1.18 8.26 -10.32
N ASP A 49 1.90 9.34 -10.60
CA ASP A 49 3.28 9.54 -10.14
C ASP A 49 3.31 9.70 -8.61
N VAL A 50 2.41 10.51 -8.05
CA VAL A 50 2.23 10.63 -6.58
C VAL A 50 1.93 9.29 -5.92
N LEU A 51 1.07 8.46 -6.52
CA LEU A 51 0.76 7.13 -5.97
C LEU A 51 1.96 6.20 -5.99
N ARG A 52 2.81 6.25 -7.02
CA ARG A 52 4.04 5.46 -7.07
C ARG A 52 5.03 5.90 -6.00
N GLU A 53 5.19 7.21 -5.81
CA GLU A 53 6.02 7.74 -4.73
C GLU A 53 5.53 7.30 -3.35
N LEU A 54 4.21 7.32 -3.11
CA LEU A 54 3.62 6.83 -1.87
C LEU A 54 3.85 5.33 -1.66
N ILE A 55 3.68 4.52 -2.70
CA ILE A 55 3.96 3.07 -2.64
C ILE A 55 5.44 2.83 -2.30
N ALA A 56 6.35 3.55 -2.95
CA ALA A 56 7.78 3.45 -2.68
C ALA A 56 8.14 3.86 -1.23
N ALA A 57 7.58 4.98 -0.75
CA ALA A 57 7.78 5.46 0.62
C ALA A 57 7.31 4.43 1.65
N ARG A 58 6.17 3.78 1.39
CA ARG A 58 5.62 2.73 2.26
C ARG A 58 6.54 1.51 2.35
N VAL A 59 7.08 1.07 1.22
CA VAL A 59 8.03 -0.06 1.18
C VAL A 59 9.25 0.26 2.02
N HIS A 60 9.85 1.43 1.79
CA HIS A 60 11.05 1.84 2.50
C HIS A 60 10.84 1.95 4.01
N LEU A 61 9.65 2.40 4.42
CA LEU A 61 9.29 2.44 5.83
C LEU A 61 9.10 1.04 6.44
N ARG A 62 8.52 0.08 5.71
CA ARG A 62 8.40 -1.32 6.17
C ARG A 62 9.78 -1.96 6.35
N GLU A 63 10.71 -1.68 5.47
CA GLU A 63 12.10 -2.14 5.58
C GLU A 63 12.78 -1.53 6.81
N THR A 64 12.69 -0.22 6.99
CA THR A 64 13.22 0.51 8.15
C THR A 64 12.68 -0.06 9.46
N VAL A 65 11.37 -0.30 9.53
CA VAL A 65 10.71 -0.92 10.68
C VAL A 65 11.22 -2.34 10.93
N THR A 66 11.40 -3.13 9.87
CA THR A 66 11.92 -4.49 10.00
C THR A 66 13.33 -4.49 10.57
N ALA A 67 14.19 -3.56 10.11
CA ALA A 67 15.52 -3.35 10.67
C ALA A 67 15.46 -2.91 12.15
N LEU A 68 14.58 -1.96 12.50
CA LEU A 68 14.39 -1.52 13.89
C LEU A 68 13.92 -2.66 14.81
N ARG A 69 13.02 -3.54 14.34
CA ARG A 69 12.59 -4.72 15.08
C ARG A 69 13.74 -5.70 15.33
N ALA A 70 14.60 -5.90 14.33
CA ALA A 70 15.77 -6.75 14.48
C ALA A 70 16.76 -6.19 15.51
N LEU A 71 16.99 -4.87 15.50
CA LEU A 71 17.82 -4.19 16.49
C LEU A 71 17.23 -4.26 17.91
N ALA A 72 15.93 -4.02 18.06
CA ALA A 72 15.24 -4.12 19.34
C ALA A 72 15.19 -5.57 19.89
N ALA A 73 15.20 -6.56 19.00
CA ALA A 73 15.30 -7.97 19.39
C ALA A 73 16.74 -8.37 19.81
N ALA A 74 17.76 -7.69 19.27
CA ALA A 74 19.15 -7.92 19.61
C ALA A 74 19.57 -7.30 20.96
N ASP A 75 18.80 -6.32 21.46
CA ASP A 75 19.08 -5.64 22.72
C ASP A 75 17.77 -5.51 23.53
N PRO A 76 17.41 -6.48 24.39
CA PRO A 76 16.17 -6.42 25.14
C PRO A 76 16.22 -5.22 26.10
N PRO A 77 15.24 -4.30 26.04
CA PRO A 77 15.28 -3.09 26.85
C PRO A 77 15.31 -3.47 28.32
N ALA A 78 16.31 -2.93 29.05
CA ALA A 78 16.35 -2.97 30.49
C ALA A 78 14.97 -2.59 31.04
N ALA A 79 14.42 -3.46 31.87
CA ALA A 79 13.07 -3.36 32.40
C ALA A 79 12.85 -2.01 33.12
N GLY A 80 12.05 -1.11 32.53
CA GLY A 80 11.45 0.03 33.22
C GLY A 80 11.61 1.41 32.55
N GLY A 81 10.86 1.68 31.47
CA GLY A 81 10.69 3.03 30.88
C GLY A 81 9.81 3.01 29.61
N PRO A 82 9.08 4.10 29.26
CA PRO A 82 7.81 4.03 28.55
C PRO A 82 7.94 3.75 27.04
N ALA A 83 7.12 2.82 26.55
CA ALA A 83 7.06 2.31 25.17
C ALA A 83 8.40 1.74 24.67
N THR A 84 8.48 0.42 24.59
CA THR A 84 9.62 -0.27 23.97
C THR A 84 9.78 0.19 22.51
N ALA A 85 10.98 0.09 21.94
CA ALA A 85 11.18 0.38 20.51
C ALA A 85 10.18 -0.40 19.62
N ALA A 86 9.79 -1.61 20.04
CA ALA A 86 8.74 -2.39 19.39
C ALA A 86 7.36 -1.71 19.43
N ASP A 87 6.98 -1.07 20.54
CA ASP A 87 5.71 -0.34 20.68
C ASP A 87 5.65 0.91 19.79
N VAL A 88 6.74 1.68 19.74
CA VAL A 88 6.84 2.86 18.88
C VAL A 88 6.73 2.46 17.41
N VAL A 89 7.42 1.39 17.03
CA VAL A 89 7.38 0.82 15.68
C VAL A 89 5.99 0.28 15.33
N ALA A 90 5.33 -0.44 16.24
CA ALA A 90 3.98 -0.94 16.01
C ALA A 90 2.99 0.21 15.78
N ARG A 91 3.08 1.29 16.56
CA ARG A 91 2.25 2.50 16.35
C ARG A 91 2.56 3.20 15.03
N ALA A 92 3.82 3.25 14.62
CA ALA A 92 4.20 3.84 13.33
C ALA A 92 3.60 3.05 12.16
N LEU A 93 3.66 1.71 12.20
CA LEU A 93 3.02 0.87 11.18
C LEU A 93 1.50 1.04 11.14
N ASP A 94 0.86 1.12 12.30
CA ASP A 94 -0.59 1.30 12.39
C ASP A 94 -1.03 2.68 11.85
N ALA A 95 -0.23 3.72 12.11
CA ALA A 95 -0.45 5.03 11.51
C ALA A 95 -0.35 4.99 9.98
N VAL A 96 0.63 4.27 9.43
CA VAL A 96 0.81 4.11 7.98
C VAL A 96 -0.35 3.35 7.37
N ALA A 97 -0.78 2.25 7.98
CA ALA A 97 -1.94 1.48 7.51
C ALA A 97 -3.19 2.35 7.42
N ARG A 98 -3.42 3.22 8.42
CA ARG A 98 -4.54 4.19 8.39
C ARG A 98 -4.37 5.25 7.30
N VAL A 99 -3.16 5.73 7.04
CA VAL A 99 -2.89 6.66 5.93
C VAL A 99 -3.14 5.99 4.57
N ASP A 100 -2.76 4.72 4.42
CA ASP A 100 -3.03 3.95 3.21
C ASP A 100 -4.54 3.78 3.00
N GLU A 101 -5.27 3.42 4.06
CA GLU A 101 -6.73 3.28 4.02
C GLU A 101 -7.42 4.61 3.70
N ALA A 102 -6.98 5.71 4.31
CA ALA A 102 -7.48 7.05 4.01
C ALA A 102 -7.19 7.45 2.56
N THR A 103 -6.01 7.11 2.04
CA THR A 103 -5.65 7.35 0.63
C THR A 103 -6.57 6.56 -0.29
N VAL A 104 -6.80 5.28 -0.02
CA VAL A 104 -7.74 4.44 -0.77
C VAL A 104 -9.17 5.01 -0.70
N ALA A 105 -9.60 5.50 0.45
CA ALA A 105 -10.92 6.10 0.63
C ALA A 105 -11.07 7.39 -0.20
N VAL A 106 -10.08 8.29 -0.18
CA VAL A 106 -10.06 9.51 -1.01
C VAL A 106 -10.10 9.16 -2.50
N MET A 107 -9.36 8.14 -2.91
CA MET A 107 -9.40 7.66 -4.30
C MET A 107 -10.77 7.07 -4.68
N ARG A 108 -11.49 6.44 -3.74
CA ARG A 108 -12.86 5.93 -3.96
C ARG A 108 -13.89 7.06 -4.02
N GLU A 109 -13.82 8.04 -3.14
CA GLU A 109 -14.74 9.19 -3.09
C GLU A 109 -14.66 10.04 -4.36
N ARG A 110 -13.45 10.30 -4.85
CA ARG A 110 -13.24 11.00 -6.13
C ARG A 110 -13.88 10.28 -7.31
N ARG A 111 -14.07 8.97 -7.21
CA ARG A 111 -14.76 8.15 -8.22
C ARG A 111 -16.28 8.28 -8.18
N SER A 112 -16.84 8.68 -7.03
CA SER A 112 -18.30 8.74 -6.80
C SER A 112 -18.97 10.05 -7.21
N ARG A 113 -18.20 11.06 -7.64
CA ARG A 113 -18.77 12.30 -8.18
C ARG A 113 -19.25 12.05 -9.61
N SER A 114 -20.47 11.48 -9.71
CA SER A 114 -21.35 11.63 -10.87
C SER A 114 -21.91 13.04 -10.95
#